data_AF-A0A353VAA4-F1
#
_entry.id   AF-A0A353VAA4-F1
#
_cell.length_a   1.000
_cell.length_b   1.000
_cell.length_c   1.000
_cell.angle_alpha   90.00
_cell.angle_beta   90.00
_cell.angle_gamma   90.00
#
_symmetry.space_group_name_H-M   'P 1'
#
loop_
_entity.id
_entity.type
_entity.pdbx_description
1 polymer ?
#
loop_
_entity_poly.entity_id
_entity_poly.type
_entity_poly.pdbx_seq_one_letter_code
_entity_poly.pdbx_strand_id
1 'polypeptide(L)'
;MPDHTIPYADSDFRQTIDVELAEDAVLILLDAFAAGRIARGEAWAFRRLESALTVRDRRGLVLHDRFVLGAGQGTGLGGAECHPYFATLVVAAERGLDDFARAAAAA
;
A
#
# COMPACT_ATOMS: atom_id res chain seq x y z
N MET A 1 -3.82 3.80 10.40
CA MET A 1 -2.88 3.40 9.33
C MET A 1 -1.83 2.51 9.96
N PRO A 2 -1.41 1.41 9.31
CA PRO A 2 -0.24 0.66 9.75
C PRO A 2 1.03 1.52 9.70
N ASP A 3 2.05 1.10 10.43
CA ASP A 3 3.37 1.72 10.37
C ASP A 3 4.01 1.50 8.99
N HIS A 4 4.89 2.42 8.59
CA HIS A 4 5.62 2.30 7.33
C HIS A 4 6.56 1.08 7.36
N THR A 5 6.41 0.17 6.39
CA THR A 5 7.19 -1.07 6.34
C THR A 5 8.58 -0.82 5.75
N ILE A 6 9.62 -1.11 6.51
CA ILE A 6 11.02 -1.03 6.06
C ILE A 6 11.64 -2.44 6.18
N PRO A 7 11.59 -3.25 5.11
CA PRO A 7 12.08 -4.62 5.15
C PRO A 7 13.61 -4.65 5.18
N TYR A 8 14.17 -5.47 6.07
CA TYR A 8 15.62 -5.69 6.16
C TYR A 8 16.04 -6.75 5.12
N ALA A 9 17.33 -6.81 4.78
CA ALA A 9 17.91 -7.92 4.03
C ALA A 9 17.49 -9.28 4.63
N ASP A 10 17.15 -10.24 3.77
CA ASP A 10 16.69 -11.58 4.15
C ASP A 10 15.42 -11.61 5.04
N SER A 11 14.71 -10.50 5.22
CA SER A 11 13.41 -10.52 5.91
C SER A 11 12.35 -11.22 5.05
N ASP A 12 11.39 -11.89 5.71
CA ASP A 12 10.19 -12.43 5.08
C ASP A 12 8.97 -11.88 5.82
N PHE A 13 8.34 -10.88 5.21
CA PHE A 13 7.22 -10.15 5.77
C PHE A 13 5.92 -10.44 5.01
N ARG A 14 4.84 -10.58 5.77
CA ARG A 14 3.48 -10.84 5.31
C ARG A 14 2.52 -9.90 6.03
N GLN A 15 1.80 -9.09 5.28
CA GLN A 15 0.75 -8.24 5.80
C GLN A 15 -0.58 -8.56 5.11
N THR A 16 -1.65 -8.51 5.89
CA THR A 16 -3.01 -8.57 5.39
C THR A 16 -3.85 -7.53 6.11
N ILE A 17 -4.58 -6.74 5.34
CA ILE A 17 -5.49 -5.70 5.80
C ILE A 17 -6.86 -6.04 5.22
N ASP A 18 -7.81 -6.39 6.09
CA ASP A 18 -9.21 -6.60 5.73
C ASP A 18 -10.07 -5.53 6.38
N VAL A 19 -10.84 -4.82 5.56
CA VAL A 19 -11.76 -3.76 5.99
C VAL A 19 -13.17 -4.08 5.53
N GLU A 20 -14.10 -4.13 6.48
CA GLU A 20 -15.54 -4.18 6.22
C GLU A 20 -16.14 -2.82 6.57
N LEU A 21 -16.64 -2.10 5.57
CA LEU A 21 -17.22 -0.77 5.74
C LEU A 21 -18.69 -0.88 6.12
N ALA A 22 -19.05 -0.23 7.22
CA ALA A 22 -20.43 0.00 7.58
C ALA A 22 -21.08 1.02 6.61
N GLU A 23 -22.41 1.06 6.64
CA GLU A 23 -23.19 2.12 5.99
C GLU A 23 -22.70 3.50 6.47
N ASP A 24 -22.57 4.43 5.52
CA ASP A 24 -22.07 5.80 5.72
C ASP A 24 -20.64 5.91 6.32
N ALA A 25 -19.90 4.81 6.45
CA ALA A 25 -18.52 4.86 6.93
C ALA A 25 -17.59 5.56 5.93
N VAL A 26 -16.60 6.26 6.46
CA VAL A 26 -15.51 6.86 5.68
C VAL A 26 -14.21 6.17 6.05
N LEU A 27 -13.49 5.71 5.03
CA LEU A 27 -12.15 5.13 5.15
C LEU A 27 -11.12 6.05 4.50
N ILE A 28 -10.04 6.29 5.24
CA ILE A 28 -8.79 6.81 4.71
C ILE A 28 -7.69 5.86 5.21
N LEU A 29 -7.07 5.13 4.29
CA LEU A 29 -6.08 4.09 4.61
C LEU A 29 -4.86 4.24 3.71
N LEU A 30 -3.68 4.22 4.31
CA LEU A 30 -2.39 4.25 3.64
C LEU A 30 -1.64 2.99 4.03
N ASP A 31 -1.27 2.20 3.03
CA ASP A 31 -0.31 1.11 3.18
C ASP A 31 0.95 1.50 2.43
N ALA A 32 2.10 1.55 3.11
CA ALA A 32 3.33 2.10 2.56
C ALA A 32 4.54 1.26 2.95
N PHE A 33 5.46 1.10 2.01
CA PHE A 33 6.72 0.41 2.23
C PHE A 33 7.89 1.14 1.56
N ALA A 34 9.08 0.94 2.12
CA ALA A 34 10.34 1.28 1.50
C ALA A 34 10.94 0.03 0.82
N ALA A 35 11.73 0.23 -0.23
CA ALA A 35 12.49 -0.85 -0.87
C ALA A 35 13.50 -1.51 0.08
N GLY A 36 13.82 -0.89 1.22
CA GLY A 36 14.69 -1.41 2.25
C GLY A 36 15.22 -0.28 3.15
N ARG A 37 16.35 -0.53 3.82
CA ARG A 37 17.05 0.50 4.60
C ARG A 37 17.86 1.43 3.69
N ILE A 38 17.17 2.31 2.97
CA ILE A 38 17.75 3.20 1.95
C ILE A 38 18.91 4.04 2.50
N ALA A 39 18.75 4.60 3.70
CA ALA A 39 19.80 5.37 4.37
C ALA A 39 21.06 4.56 4.73
N ARG A 40 21.04 3.23 4.57
CA ARG A 40 22.15 2.30 4.77
C ARG A 40 22.63 1.65 3.46
N GLY A 41 22.13 2.11 2.31
CA GLY A 41 22.49 1.54 1.00
C GLY A 41 21.85 0.17 0.72
N GLU A 42 20.83 -0.21 1.46
CA GLU A 42 20.12 -1.48 1.27
C GLU A 42 18.78 -1.23 0.59
N ALA A 43 18.61 -1.83 -0.59
CA ALA A 43 17.37 -1.78 -1.35
C ALA A 43 17.12 -3.13 -2.03
N TRP A 44 15.86 -3.58 -2.01
CA TRP A 44 15.37 -4.78 -2.68
C TRP A 44 16.10 -6.08 -2.29
N ALA A 45 16.60 -6.15 -1.05
CA ALA A 45 17.40 -7.25 -0.52
C ALA A 45 16.63 -8.23 0.41
N PHE A 46 15.33 -8.01 0.61
CA PHE A 46 14.49 -8.91 1.39
C PHE A 46 14.24 -10.23 0.67
N ARG A 47 13.99 -11.30 1.44
CA ARG A 47 13.57 -12.59 0.88
C ARG A 47 12.17 -12.51 0.30
N ARG A 48 11.26 -11.86 1.03
CA ARG A 48 9.86 -11.72 0.64
C ARG A 48 9.19 -10.54 1.32
N LEU A 49 8.42 -9.80 0.55
CA LEU A 49 7.48 -8.79 0.99
C LEU A 49 6.13 -9.08 0.34
N GLU A 50 5.14 -9.44 1.14
CA GLU A 50 3.77 -9.66 0.69
C GLU A 50 2.82 -8.72 1.42
N SER A 51 2.01 -7.99 0.66
CA SER A 51 0.86 -7.25 1.18
C SER A 51 -0.40 -7.67 0.44
N ALA A 52 -1.50 -7.76 1.18
CA ALA A 52 -2.84 -7.90 0.64
C ALA A 52 -3.77 -6.97 1.40
N LEU A 53 -4.45 -6.09 0.67
CA LEU A 53 -5.42 -5.15 1.18
C LEU A 53 -6.76 -5.45 0.50
N THR A 54 -7.78 -5.70 1.31
CA THR A 54 -9.14 -5.90 0.82
C THR A 54 -10.11 -4.99 1.55
N VAL A 55 -10.92 -4.27 0.78
CA VAL A 55 -11.99 -3.42 1.29
C VAL A 55 -13.31 -3.93 0.73
N ARG A 56 -14.28 -4.16 1.61
CA ARG A 56 -15.64 -4.56 1.26
C ARG A 56 -16.64 -3.62 1.92
N ASP A 57 -17.81 -3.53 1.32
CA ASP A 57 -18.99 -2.90 1.90
C ASP A 57 -20.20 -3.85 1.81
N ARG A 58 -21.40 -3.38 2.19
CA ARG A 58 -22.63 -4.16 2.09
C ARG A 58 -22.96 -4.67 0.67
N ARG A 59 -22.41 -4.06 -0.38
CA ARG A 59 -22.62 -4.40 -1.80
C ARG A 59 -21.57 -5.39 -2.32
N GLY A 60 -20.49 -5.61 -1.58
CA GLY A 60 -19.46 -6.59 -1.89
C GLY A 60 -18.06 -5.98 -1.94
N LEU A 61 -17.22 -6.48 -2.86
CA LEU A 61 -15.83 -6.05 -2.99
C LEU A 61 -15.74 -4.62 -3.56
N VAL A 62 -15.08 -3.74 -2.82
CA VAL A 62 -14.79 -2.36 -3.25
C VAL A 62 -13.39 -2.27 -3.85
N LEU A 63 -12.40 -2.83 -3.16
CA LEU A 63 -11.00 -2.81 -3.59
C LEU A 63 -10.29 -4.10 -3.15
N HIS A 64 -9.44 -4.62 -4.03
CA HIS A 64 -8.42 -5.60 -3.67
C HIS A 64 -7.08 -5.19 -4.28
N ASP A 65 -6.09 -4.92 -3.43
CA ASP A 65 -4.71 -4.65 -3.81
C ASP A 65 -3.82 -5.76 -3.23
N ARG A 66 -2.97 -6.37 -4.05
CA ARG A 66 -2.10 -7.47 -3.61
C ARG A 66 -0.82 -7.51 -4.42
N PHE A 67 0.29 -7.63 -3.71
CA PHE A 67 1.60 -7.88 -4.30
C PHE A 67 2.40 -8.91 -3.50
N VAL A 68 3.27 -9.63 -4.21
CA VAL A 68 4.29 -10.49 -3.64
C VAL A 68 5.61 -10.17 -4.34
N LEU A 69 6.55 -9.63 -3.58
CA LEU A 69 7.84 -9.19 -4.08
C LEU A 69 8.94 -10.01 -3.41
N GLY A 70 9.86 -10.53 -4.19
CA GLY A 70 11.15 -11.05 -3.76
C GLY A 70 12.29 -10.10 -4.13
N ALA A 71 13.52 -10.56 -3.89
CA ALA A 71 14.73 -9.77 -4.16
C ALA A 71 14.77 -9.26 -5.61
N GLY A 72 15.01 -7.95 -5.76
CA GLY A 72 15.10 -7.27 -7.06
C GLY A 72 13.81 -7.18 -7.89
N GLN A 73 12.69 -7.78 -7.48
CA GLN A 73 11.50 -7.87 -8.35
C GLN A 73 10.75 -6.55 -8.56
N GLY A 74 10.99 -5.53 -7.74
CA GLY A 74 10.32 -4.22 -7.84
C GLY A 74 11.08 -3.16 -8.65
N THR A 75 12.24 -3.45 -9.24
CA THR A 75 13.13 -2.40 -9.78
C THR A 75 12.87 -2.02 -11.25
N GLY A 76 12.00 -2.73 -11.96
CA GLY A 76 11.77 -2.55 -13.39
C GLY A 76 10.63 -1.59 -13.73
N LEU A 77 10.48 -1.31 -15.03
CA LEU A 77 9.28 -0.65 -15.59
C LEU A 77 8.03 -1.45 -15.21
N GLY A 78 7.00 -0.76 -14.71
CA GLY A 78 5.80 -1.39 -14.16
C GLY A 78 5.93 -1.85 -12.70
N GLY A 79 7.11 -1.66 -12.08
CA GLY A 79 7.33 -1.75 -10.64
C GLY A 79 7.51 -0.37 -10.02
N ALA A 80 8.52 -0.24 -9.16
CA ALA A 80 8.88 1.02 -8.52
C ALA A 80 9.98 1.81 -9.28
N GLU A 81 10.58 1.22 -10.32
CA GLU A 81 11.66 1.84 -11.10
C GLU A 81 12.80 2.37 -10.20
N CYS A 82 13.05 3.69 -10.20
CA CYS A 82 14.05 4.35 -9.37
C CYS A 82 13.50 4.86 -8.01
N HIS A 83 12.22 4.66 -7.72
CA HIS A 83 11.57 5.17 -6.52
C HIS A 83 11.69 4.16 -5.37
N PRO A 84 12.33 4.51 -4.25
CA PRO A 84 12.55 3.57 -3.16
C PRO A 84 11.42 3.54 -2.13
N TYR A 85 10.35 4.30 -2.34
CA TYR A 85 9.19 4.36 -1.47
C TYR A 85 7.93 4.21 -2.31
N PHE A 86 7.02 3.38 -1.84
CA PHE A 86 5.76 3.09 -2.51
C PHE A 86 4.63 3.12 -1.48
N ALA A 87 3.46 3.57 -1.91
CA ALA A 87 2.27 3.55 -1.07
C ALA A 87 1.00 3.38 -1.89
N THR A 88 0.05 2.65 -1.31
CA THR A 88 -1.35 2.61 -1.74
C THR A 88 -2.15 3.48 -0.78
N LEU A 89 -2.77 4.55 -1.28
CA LEU A 89 -3.76 5.35 -0.55
C LEU A 89 -5.17 4.96 -1.02
N VAL A 90 -5.99 4.53 -0.08
CA VAL A 90 -7.40 4.20 -0.28
C VAL A 90 -8.26 5.21 0.44
N VAL A 91 -9.15 5.85 -0.31
CA VAL A 91 -10.21 6.69 0.26
C VAL A 91 -11.54 6.16 -0.23
N ALA A 92 -12.40 5.76 0.71
CA ALA A 92 -13.74 5.25 0.41
C ALA A 92 -14.77 5.99 1.27
N ALA A 93 -15.78 6.55 0.62
CA ALA A 93 -16.88 7.27 1.25
C ALA A 93 -18.08 7.25 0.30
N GLU A 94 -19.30 7.29 0.84
CA GLU A 94 -20.51 7.40 -0.01
C GLU A 94 -20.69 8.80 -0.63
N ARG A 95 -20.09 9.84 -0.03
CA ARG A 95 -20.21 11.25 -0.47
C ARG A 95 -18.90 12.01 -0.25
N GLY A 96 -18.73 13.12 -0.96
CA GLY A 96 -17.60 14.04 -0.78
C GLY A 96 -16.26 13.55 -1.37
N LEU A 97 -16.23 12.41 -2.06
CA LEU A 97 -15.02 11.86 -2.64
C LEU A 97 -14.43 12.76 -3.74
N ASP A 98 -15.27 13.40 -4.55
CA ASP A 98 -14.83 14.32 -5.60
C ASP A 98 -14.21 15.60 -5.02
N ASP A 99 -14.76 16.11 -3.91
CA ASP A 99 -14.21 17.27 -3.21
C ASP A 99 -12.86 16.93 -2.59
N PHE A 100 -12.76 15.75 -1.96
CA PHE A 100 -11.51 15.23 -1.44
C PHE A 100 -10.46 15.08 -2.55
N ALA A 101 -10.80 14.46 -3.68
CA ALA A 101 -9.89 14.23 -4.79
C ALA A 101 -9.36 15.56 -5.38
N ARG A 102 -10.24 16.57 -5.51
CA ARG A 102 -9.83 17.91 -5.95
C ARG A 102 -8.89 18.59 -4.97
N ALA A 103 -9.17 18.48 -3.67
CA ALA A 103 -8.29 19.04 -2.63
C ALA A 103 -6.92 18.34 -2.62
N ALA A 104 -6.90 17.02 -2.76
CA ALA A 104 -5.66 16.23 -2.78
C ALA A 104 -4.80 16.52 -4.01
N ALA A 105 -5.41 16.75 -5.18
CA ALA A 105 -4.68 17.08 -6.41
C ALA A 105 -4.12 18.51 -6.44
N ALA A 106 -4.56 19.39 -5.53
CA ALA A 106 -4.08 20.77 -5.43
C ALA A 106 -2.89 20.94 -4.46
N ALA A 107 -2.52 19.88 -3.74
CA ALA A 107 -1.40 19.83 -2.80
C ALA A 107 -0.11 19.34 -3.49
#